data_AF-A0A7Y2ENH6-F1
#
_entry.id   AF-A0A7Y2ENH6-F1
#
_cell.length_a   1.000
_cell.length_b   1.000
_cell.length_c   1.000
_cell.angle_alpha   90.00
_cell.angle_beta   90.00
_cell.angle_gamma   90.00
#
_symmetry.space_group_name_H-M   'P 1'
#
loop_
_entity.id
_entity.type
_entity.pdbx_description
1 polymer ?
#
loop_
_entity_poly.entity_id
_entity_poly.type
_entity_poly.pdbx_seq_one_letter_code
_entity_poly.pdbx_strand_id
1 'polypeptide(L)'
;MLRLVNYGKHFVEWKELRDQFMAAEPFQHVEIEELVRPDRLQDLASAFPDENWENWQMYPSEHVPNSKVCESTTVLPDVIREFILELNSGPFITLLEKVTGIEGLLPDPHLKGGGMHLSLAGGALTPHTDYYVKDKDPRYRRLNLILYLNDNWQPQHQGCFELWDTQCTNVVKEVPPIKGKALLFRTDSNSVHGFSKPVRGPGRKSIALFYYTARDNLKEFGGTTATYWRPGILEATGPGDWLRLLGQGLMWTFSRWFGYLSWQCQRAATRLSEKSRLRRHDELPADANEGNHEAPAAQDPPIKGD
;
A
#
# COMPACT_ATOMS: atom_id res chain seq x y z
N MET A 1 18.31 -8.60 27.71
CA MET A 1 17.26 -8.16 26.75
C MET A 1 16.49 -9.38 26.34
N LEU A 2 15.19 -9.41 26.62
CA LEU A 2 14.31 -10.51 26.23
C LEU A 2 14.08 -10.43 24.72
N ARG A 3 14.41 -11.50 23.98
CA ARG A 3 14.15 -11.58 22.53
C ARG A 3 12.66 -11.87 22.31
N LEU A 4 11.94 -10.96 21.69
CA LEU A 4 10.50 -11.03 21.44
C LEU A 4 10.21 -11.36 19.98
N VAL A 5 11.06 -10.94 19.04
CA VAL A 5 10.89 -11.22 17.62
C VAL A 5 11.40 -12.62 17.27
N ASN A 6 10.64 -13.34 16.45
CA ASN A 6 10.97 -14.69 15.99
C ASN A 6 11.98 -14.69 14.83
N TYR A 7 13.15 -14.08 14.99
CA TYR A 7 14.13 -13.99 13.88
C TYR A 7 14.58 -15.37 13.35
N GLY A 8 14.54 -16.43 14.18
CA GLY A 8 14.96 -17.77 13.74
C GLY A 8 14.10 -18.32 12.60
N LYS A 9 12.80 -18.07 12.66
CA LYS A 9 11.86 -18.38 11.58
C LYS A 9 12.06 -17.43 10.40
N HIS A 10 11.94 -16.12 10.65
CA HIS A 10 11.86 -15.11 9.59
C HIS A 10 13.15 -14.91 8.78
N PHE A 11 14.32 -15.19 9.34
CA PHE A 11 15.57 -15.19 8.57
C PHE A 11 15.77 -16.43 7.69
N VAL A 12 14.98 -17.48 7.89
CA VAL A 12 14.97 -18.66 7.01
C VAL A 12 13.98 -18.44 5.87
N GLU A 13 12.77 -17.94 6.17
CA GLU A 13 11.67 -17.80 5.20
C GLU A 13 11.59 -16.42 4.51
N TRP A 14 12.62 -15.58 4.62
CA TRP A 14 12.56 -14.21 4.07
C TRP A 14 12.34 -14.17 2.56
N LYS A 15 12.76 -15.21 1.82
CA LYS A 15 12.57 -15.30 0.37
C LYS A 15 11.10 -15.52 0.03
N GLU A 16 10.45 -16.43 0.74
CA GLU A 16 9.02 -16.71 0.61
C GLU A 16 8.19 -15.48 0.98
N LEU A 17 8.56 -14.80 2.07
CA LEU A 17 7.94 -13.53 2.45
C LEU A 17 8.14 -12.44 1.38
N ARG A 18 9.32 -12.39 0.75
CA ARG A 18 9.60 -11.48 -0.37
C ARG A 18 8.71 -11.78 -1.56
N ASP A 19 8.62 -13.03 -1.97
CA ASP A 19 7.81 -13.43 -3.13
C ASP A 19 6.33 -13.08 -2.89
N GLN A 20 5.82 -13.34 -1.68
CA GLN A 20 4.48 -12.94 -1.27
C GLN A 20 4.30 -11.42 -1.30
N PHE A 21 5.24 -10.66 -0.72
CA PHE A 21 5.19 -9.20 -0.68
C PHE A 21 5.20 -8.59 -2.08
N MET A 22 6.05 -9.09 -2.98
CA MET A 22 6.22 -8.55 -4.33
C MET A 22 5.03 -8.89 -5.25
N ALA A 23 4.39 -10.05 -5.06
CA ALA A 23 3.26 -10.50 -5.85
C ALA A 23 1.89 -10.02 -5.32
N ALA A 24 1.87 -9.32 -4.19
CA ALA A 24 0.65 -8.96 -3.51
C ALA A 24 -0.13 -7.84 -4.20
N GLU A 25 -1.45 -7.98 -4.25
CA GLU A 25 -2.40 -7.00 -4.76
C GLU A 25 -3.31 -6.50 -3.62
N PRO A 26 -3.69 -5.23 -3.55
CA PRO A 26 -3.63 -4.20 -4.62
C PRO A 26 -2.30 -3.43 -4.70
N PHE A 27 -1.41 -3.68 -3.75
CA PHE A 27 -0.04 -3.17 -3.70
C PHE A 27 0.77 -4.08 -2.78
N GLN A 28 2.08 -3.92 -2.77
CA GLN A 28 3.00 -4.79 -2.04
C GLN A 28 2.68 -4.83 -0.54
N HIS A 29 2.33 -6.01 -0.05
CA HIS A 29 2.03 -6.28 1.34
C HIS A 29 2.22 -7.77 1.66
N VAL A 30 2.44 -8.09 2.93
CA VAL A 30 2.54 -9.48 3.40
C VAL A 30 2.02 -9.59 4.83
N GLU A 31 1.28 -10.65 5.11
CA GLU A 31 0.89 -11.01 6.47
C GLU A 31 1.98 -11.89 7.07
N ILE A 32 2.53 -11.47 8.21
CA ILE A 32 3.61 -12.16 8.90
C ILE A 32 3.02 -12.86 10.12
N GLU A 33 2.90 -14.18 10.02
CA GLU A 33 2.45 -15.02 11.11
C GLU A 33 3.61 -15.34 12.07
N GLU A 34 3.36 -15.28 13.37
CA GLU A 34 4.37 -15.46 14.43
C GLU A 34 5.56 -14.49 14.30
N LEU A 35 5.29 -13.22 13.97
CA LEU A 35 6.29 -12.15 14.09
C LEU A 35 6.86 -12.10 15.51
N VAL A 36 5.96 -12.12 16.49
CA VAL A 36 6.28 -12.30 17.91
C VAL A 36 6.46 -13.80 18.17
N ARG A 37 7.46 -14.16 18.97
CA ARG A 37 7.61 -15.55 19.38
C ARG A 37 6.35 -16.05 20.09
N PRO A 38 5.86 -17.28 19.78
CA PRO A 38 4.64 -17.81 20.37
C PRO A 38 4.65 -17.82 21.91
N ASP A 39 5.80 -18.09 22.53
CA ASP A 39 5.98 -18.11 23.99
C ASP A 39 5.90 -16.73 24.65
N ARG A 40 5.93 -15.64 23.87
CA ARG A 40 5.96 -14.25 24.36
C ARG A 40 4.75 -13.41 23.93
N LEU A 41 3.94 -13.91 22.99
CA LEU A 41 2.79 -13.19 22.46
C LEU A 41 1.77 -12.85 23.56
N GLN A 42 1.58 -13.74 24.53
CA GLN A 42 0.65 -13.50 25.63
C GLN A 42 1.14 -12.39 26.57
N ASP A 43 2.45 -12.28 26.82
CA ASP A 43 3.03 -11.19 27.61
C ASP A 43 2.71 -9.84 26.98
N LEU A 44 2.90 -9.73 25.67
CA LEU A 44 2.65 -8.50 24.92
C LEU A 44 1.16 -8.13 24.92
N ALA A 45 0.28 -9.11 24.68
CA ALA A 45 -1.16 -8.90 24.69
C ALA A 45 -1.69 -8.50 26.08
N SER A 46 -1.19 -9.12 27.14
CA SER A 46 -1.62 -8.85 28.52
C SER A 46 -1.13 -7.49 29.04
N ALA A 47 0.01 -7.01 28.53
CA ALA A 47 0.53 -5.70 28.87
C ALA A 47 -0.21 -4.55 28.17
N PHE A 48 -1.01 -4.83 27.12
CA PHE A 48 -1.74 -3.80 26.39
C PHE A 48 -2.85 -3.22 27.27
N PRO A 49 -2.81 -1.91 27.60
CA PRO A 49 -3.70 -1.32 28.57
C PRO A 49 -5.16 -1.32 28.11
N ASP A 50 -6.08 -1.29 29.07
CA ASP A 50 -7.50 -1.08 28.79
C ASP A 50 -7.81 0.38 28.39
N GLU A 51 -9.07 0.65 28.09
CA GLU A 51 -9.51 1.97 27.61
C GLU A 51 -9.37 3.10 28.64
N ASN A 52 -9.28 2.80 29.93
CA ASN A 52 -9.24 3.79 31.02
C ASN A 52 -7.81 4.20 31.40
N TRP A 53 -6.80 3.68 30.71
CA TRP A 53 -5.42 4.04 30.97
C TRP A 53 -5.15 5.53 30.72
N GLU A 54 -4.52 6.19 31.68
CA GLU A 54 -4.37 7.66 31.73
C GLU A 54 -3.47 8.24 30.62
N ASN A 55 -2.60 7.42 30.04
CA ASN A 55 -1.63 7.87 29.03
C ASN A 55 -2.17 7.82 27.60
N TRP A 56 -3.45 7.47 27.42
CA TRP A 56 -4.10 7.57 26.13
C TRP A 56 -4.25 9.03 25.70
N GLN A 57 -3.88 9.30 24.45
CA GLN A 57 -4.16 10.53 23.75
C GLN A 57 -5.36 10.32 22.83
N MET A 58 -6.25 11.30 22.75
CA MET A 58 -7.37 11.30 21.83
C MET A 58 -7.27 12.50 20.90
N TYR A 59 -7.26 12.23 19.61
CA TYR A 59 -7.29 13.23 18.56
C TYR A 59 -8.51 12.99 17.67
N PRO A 60 -9.74 13.13 18.22
CA PRO A 60 -10.94 12.83 17.48
C PRO A 60 -11.01 13.73 16.24
N SER A 61 -11.24 13.11 15.10
CA SER A 61 -11.55 13.77 13.85
C SER A 61 -12.63 12.97 13.14
N GLU A 62 -13.25 13.57 12.12
CA GLU A 62 -14.17 12.86 11.24
C GLU A 62 -13.49 11.62 10.58
N HIS A 63 -12.17 11.66 10.41
CA HIS A 63 -11.43 10.59 9.77
C HIS A 63 -11.02 9.44 10.68
N VAL A 64 -10.86 9.74 11.97
CA VAL A 64 -10.40 8.79 13.00
C VAL A 64 -11.29 8.90 14.25
N PRO A 65 -12.60 8.59 14.14
CA PRO A 65 -13.50 8.65 15.28
C PRO A 65 -13.14 7.59 16.33
N ASN A 66 -13.52 7.86 17.59
CA ASN A 66 -13.47 6.93 18.74
C ASN A 66 -12.18 6.10 18.85
N SER A 67 -11.04 6.75 18.63
CA SER A 67 -9.72 6.11 18.70
C SER A 67 -8.81 6.80 19.72
N LYS A 68 -8.01 5.98 20.40
CA LYS A 68 -7.01 6.36 21.39
C LYS A 68 -5.63 5.93 20.88
N VAL A 69 -4.61 6.76 21.11
CA VAL A 69 -3.24 6.51 20.68
C VAL A 69 -2.25 6.76 21.81
N CYS A 70 -1.15 6.03 21.85
CA CYS A 70 0.00 6.32 22.70
C CYS A 70 1.28 6.19 21.87
N GLU A 71 1.88 7.35 21.57
CA GLU A 71 3.11 7.50 20.79
C GLU A 71 4.35 7.64 21.69
N SER A 72 4.15 7.92 22.99
CA SER A 72 5.25 8.24 23.89
C SER A 72 5.94 6.99 24.43
N THR A 73 7.19 6.76 24.00
CA THR A 73 8.00 5.61 24.43
C THR A 73 8.32 5.60 25.92
N THR A 74 8.22 6.74 26.62
CA THR A 74 8.54 6.85 28.05
C THR A 74 7.45 6.31 28.97
N VAL A 75 6.22 6.18 28.47
CA VAL A 75 5.06 5.71 29.26
C VAL A 75 4.54 4.36 28.81
N LEU A 76 5.05 3.81 27.69
CA LEU A 76 4.69 2.48 27.23
C LEU A 76 4.97 1.41 28.30
N PRO A 77 4.09 0.40 28.45
CA PRO A 77 4.40 -0.80 29.22
C PRO A 77 5.72 -1.42 28.77
N ASP A 78 6.53 -1.89 29.73
CA ASP A 78 7.93 -2.27 29.48
C ASP A 78 8.09 -3.29 28.34
N VAL A 79 7.30 -4.36 28.32
CA VAL A 79 7.38 -5.40 27.27
C VAL A 79 7.00 -4.87 25.88
N ILE A 80 6.05 -3.91 25.81
CA ILE A 80 5.66 -3.27 24.54
C ILE A 80 6.77 -2.33 24.07
N ARG A 81 7.38 -1.57 25.01
CA ARG A 81 8.53 -0.72 24.72
C ARG A 81 9.71 -1.54 24.21
N GLU A 82 10.05 -2.64 24.87
CA GLU A 82 11.11 -3.57 24.45
C GLU A 82 10.84 -4.13 23.05
N PHE A 83 9.58 -4.53 22.78
CA PHE A 83 9.19 -5.02 21.46
C PHE A 83 9.39 -3.98 20.36
N ILE A 84 8.93 -2.75 20.60
CA ILE A 84 9.11 -1.64 19.65
C ILE A 84 10.59 -1.34 19.42
N LEU A 85 11.41 -1.35 20.48
CA LEU A 85 12.86 -1.16 20.34
C LEU A 85 13.51 -2.28 19.52
N GLU A 86 13.07 -3.53 19.67
CA GLU A 86 13.54 -4.67 18.88
C GLU A 86 13.11 -4.54 17.40
N LEU A 87 11.89 -4.08 17.12
CA LEU A 87 11.43 -3.78 15.75
C LEU A 87 12.14 -2.57 15.12
N ASN A 88 12.69 -1.66 15.94
CA ASN A 88 13.53 -0.56 15.45
C ASN A 88 15.03 -0.92 15.40
N SER A 89 15.41 -2.16 15.69
CA SER A 89 16.81 -2.59 15.75
C SER A 89 17.38 -2.99 14.38
N GLY A 90 18.70 -2.87 14.23
CA GLY A 90 19.41 -3.24 12.99
C GLY A 90 19.05 -4.61 12.42
N PRO A 91 19.01 -5.70 13.22
CA PRO A 91 18.59 -7.02 12.72
C PRO A 91 17.18 -7.04 12.11
N PHE A 92 16.23 -6.31 12.69
CA PHE A 92 14.88 -6.23 12.13
C PHE A 92 14.85 -5.38 10.86
N ILE A 93 15.56 -4.27 10.85
CA ILE A 93 15.71 -3.45 9.64
C ILE A 93 16.28 -4.28 8.49
N THR A 94 17.37 -5.03 8.71
CA THR A 94 17.94 -5.92 7.68
C THR A 94 16.94 -6.97 7.18
N LEU A 95 16.08 -7.50 8.06
CA LEU A 95 15.02 -8.41 7.66
C LEU A 95 14.00 -7.70 6.74
N LEU A 96 13.55 -6.51 7.10
CA LEU A 96 12.64 -5.72 6.27
C LEU A 96 13.24 -5.39 4.90
N GLU A 97 14.51 -4.99 4.84
CA GLU A 97 15.20 -4.72 3.57
C GLU A 97 15.26 -5.96 2.68
N LYS A 98 15.53 -7.15 3.26
CA LYS A 98 15.51 -8.42 2.54
C LYS A 98 14.13 -8.79 2.00
N VAL A 99 13.09 -8.66 2.82
CA VAL A 99 11.71 -9.00 2.45
C VAL A 99 11.17 -8.03 1.41
N THR A 100 11.46 -6.74 1.53
CA THR A 100 10.83 -5.71 0.70
C THR A 100 11.67 -5.29 -0.49
N GLY A 101 12.99 -5.55 -0.47
CA GLY A 101 13.94 -5.04 -1.45
C GLY A 101 14.21 -3.53 -1.35
N ILE A 102 13.71 -2.86 -0.30
CA ILE A 102 13.93 -1.43 -0.07
C ILE A 102 15.18 -1.29 0.79
N GLU A 103 16.23 -0.68 0.27
CA GLU A 103 17.50 -0.49 0.98
C GLU A 103 17.56 0.85 1.72
N GLY A 104 18.39 0.90 2.77
CA GLY A 104 18.62 2.12 3.56
C GLY A 104 17.43 2.47 4.43
N LEU A 105 16.72 1.47 4.95
CA LEU A 105 15.56 1.69 5.81
C LEU A 105 16.01 2.30 7.15
N LEU A 106 15.28 3.33 7.57
CA LEU A 106 15.47 4.05 8.82
C LEU A 106 14.26 3.79 9.73
N PRO A 107 14.46 3.34 10.97
CA PRO A 107 13.37 3.24 11.94
C PRO A 107 12.86 4.63 12.35
N ASP A 108 11.65 4.68 12.90
CA ASP A 108 11.16 5.87 13.60
C ASP A 108 11.14 5.67 15.12
N PRO A 109 12.14 6.20 15.85
CA PRO A 109 12.18 6.09 17.31
C PRO A 109 11.17 7.03 17.99
N HIS A 110 10.55 7.96 17.26
CA HIS A 110 9.64 8.96 17.81
C HIS A 110 8.16 8.54 17.76
N LEU A 111 7.83 7.49 17.01
CA LEU A 111 6.49 6.90 16.88
C LEU A 111 5.38 7.88 16.52
N LYS A 112 5.70 8.95 15.77
CA LYS A 112 4.71 10.00 15.49
C LYS A 112 3.61 9.47 14.57
N GLY A 113 2.39 9.40 15.06
CA GLY A 113 1.25 8.75 14.41
C GLY A 113 1.24 7.21 14.51
N GLY A 114 2.22 6.60 15.19
CA GLY A 114 2.35 5.16 15.39
C GLY A 114 2.17 4.78 16.87
N GLY A 115 2.92 3.77 17.33
CA GLY A 115 2.86 3.29 18.71
C GLY A 115 1.63 2.42 18.96
N MET A 116 1.01 2.55 20.14
CA MET A 116 -0.20 1.79 20.47
C MET A 116 -1.45 2.51 19.98
N HIS A 117 -2.38 1.76 19.39
CA HIS A 117 -3.69 2.25 18.96
C HIS A 117 -4.80 1.38 19.53
N LEU A 118 -5.84 2.03 20.03
CA LEU A 118 -7.07 1.42 20.51
C LEU A 118 -8.27 2.11 19.86
N SER A 119 -8.96 1.40 18.96
CA SER A 119 -10.22 1.90 18.37
C SER A 119 -11.40 1.25 19.08
N LEU A 120 -12.20 2.07 19.77
CA LEU A 120 -13.36 1.64 20.54
C LEU A 120 -14.57 1.41 19.63
N ALA A 121 -15.71 1.01 20.19
CA ALA A 121 -16.96 0.90 19.42
C ALA A 121 -17.28 2.23 18.70
N GLY A 122 -17.65 2.13 17.42
CA GLY A 122 -17.81 3.27 16.50
C GLY A 122 -16.49 3.83 15.95
N GLY A 123 -15.34 3.30 16.39
CA GLY A 123 -14.03 3.69 15.88
C GLY A 123 -13.82 3.22 14.45
N ALA A 124 -13.29 4.10 13.61
CA ALA A 124 -13.05 3.85 12.20
C ALA A 124 -11.76 4.56 11.76
N LEU A 125 -11.25 4.18 10.59
CA LEU A 125 -10.17 4.89 9.92
C LEU A 125 -10.55 5.07 8.46
N THR A 126 -10.82 6.31 8.08
CA THR A 126 -11.18 6.65 6.69
C THR A 126 -10.10 6.12 5.74
N PRO A 127 -10.46 5.46 4.63
CA PRO A 127 -9.48 5.02 3.64
C PRO A 127 -8.61 6.19 3.16
N HIS A 128 -7.30 6.00 3.11
CA HIS A 128 -6.34 7.05 2.75
C HIS A 128 -5.05 6.48 2.19
N THR A 129 -4.24 7.36 1.61
CA THR A 129 -2.81 7.13 1.40
C THR A 129 -2.04 7.98 2.41
N ASP A 130 -1.03 7.39 3.03
CA ASP A 130 -0.19 8.06 4.01
C ASP A 130 0.64 9.20 3.38
N TYR A 131 1.01 10.17 4.22
CA TYR A 131 2.05 11.14 3.86
C TYR A 131 3.40 10.43 3.71
N TYR A 132 4.21 10.85 2.74
CA TYR A 132 5.58 10.36 2.62
C TYR A 132 6.59 11.25 3.35
N VAL A 133 6.36 12.57 3.41
CA VAL A 133 7.18 13.57 4.11
C VAL A 133 6.27 14.43 4.98
N LYS A 134 6.62 14.60 6.24
CA LYS A 134 6.00 15.60 7.13
C LYS A 134 6.83 16.89 7.02
N ASP A 135 6.21 18.06 6.94
CA ASP A 135 6.92 19.33 6.75
C ASP A 135 8.22 19.43 7.57
N LYS A 136 9.33 19.72 6.88
CA LYS A 136 10.72 19.82 7.41
C LYS A 136 11.41 18.50 7.82
N ASP A 137 10.75 17.34 7.70
CA ASP A 137 11.39 16.02 7.86
C ASP A 137 11.91 15.51 6.50
N PRO A 138 13.23 15.34 6.30
CA PRO A 138 13.79 14.90 5.02
C PRO A 138 13.61 13.38 4.79
N ARG A 139 12.97 12.66 5.70
CA ARG A 139 12.76 11.21 5.62
C ARG A 139 11.46 10.88 4.86
N TYR A 140 11.52 9.80 4.10
CA TYR A 140 10.42 9.35 3.24
C TYR A 140 9.84 8.05 3.77
N ARG A 141 8.58 8.05 4.19
CA ARG A 141 7.89 6.83 4.66
C ARG A 141 7.78 5.82 3.52
N ARG A 142 8.18 4.59 3.81
CA ARG A 142 8.21 3.47 2.84
C ARG A 142 7.33 2.31 3.24
N LEU A 143 7.30 2.02 4.53
CA LEU A 143 6.65 0.83 5.04
C LEU A 143 5.87 1.14 6.30
N ASN A 144 4.74 0.46 6.42
CA ASN A 144 3.98 0.33 7.65
C ASN A 144 4.01 -1.12 8.11
N LEU A 145 4.22 -1.31 9.40
CA LEU A 145 4.02 -2.58 10.08
C LEU A 145 2.94 -2.41 11.14
N ILE A 146 1.91 -3.25 11.11
CA ILE A 146 0.85 -3.26 12.11
C ILE A 146 0.79 -4.64 12.73
N LEU A 147 0.93 -4.74 14.05
CA LEU A 147 0.67 -5.95 14.83
C LEU A 147 -0.67 -5.85 15.54
N TYR A 148 -1.47 -6.91 15.48
CA TYR A 148 -2.76 -6.99 16.16
C TYR A 148 -2.71 -7.86 17.43
N LEU A 149 -3.52 -7.48 18.43
CA LEU A 149 -3.52 -8.09 19.77
C LEU A 149 -4.94 -8.42 20.27
N ASN A 150 -5.88 -8.72 19.36
CA ASN A 150 -7.28 -8.95 19.73
C ASN A 150 -7.63 -10.43 19.76
N ASP A 151 -8.12 -10.89 20.90
CA ASP A 151 -8.64 -12.24 21.08
C ASP A 151 -10.03 -12.40 20.47
N ASN A 152 -10.30 -13.57 19.88
CA ASN A 152 -11.62 -13.99 19.42
C ASN A 152 -12.33 -12.97 18.50
N TRP A 153 -11.60 -12.33 17.58
CA TRP A 153 -12.19 -11.36 16.64
C TRP A 153 -13.13 -12.06 15.65
N GLN A 154 -14.42 -11.74 15.71
CA GLN A 154 -15.44 -12.33 14.84
C GLN A 154 -15.86 -11.36 13.73
N PRO A 155 -16.38 -11.84 12.58
CA PRO A 155 -16.81 -10.98 11.47
C PRO A 155 -17.80 -9.88 11.88
N GLN A 156 -18.67 -10.14 12.86
CA GLN A 156 -19.68 -9.20 13.34
C GLN A 156 -19.08 -7.99 14.08
N HIS A 157 -17.84 -8.09 14.55
CA HIS A 157 -17.14 -6.99 15.23
C HIS A 157 -16.66 -5.91 14.24
N GLN A 158 -16.68 -6.16 12.93
CA GLN A 158 -16.19 -5.23 11.90
C GLN A 158 -14.72 -4.79 12.16
N GLY A 159 -14.29 -3.61 11.70
CA GLY A 159 -12.95 -3.09 11.98
C GLY A 159 -11.78 -3.88 11.35
N CYS A 160 -12.05 -4.75 10.38
CA CYS A 160 -11.01 -5.36 9.56
C CYS A 160 -10.24 -4.26 8.83
N PHE A 161 -8.92 -4.41 8.74
CA PHE A 161 -8.10 -3.51 7.95
C PHE A 161 -8.32 -3.81 6.47
N GLU A 162 -8.53 -2.76 5.68
CA GLU A 162 -8.93 -2.84 4.29
C GLU A 162 -7.79 -2.31 3.42
N LEU A 163 -7.39 -3.07 2.41
CA LEU A 163 -6.52 -2.63 1.32
C LEU A 163 -7.40 -2.44 0.08
N TRP A 164 -7.39 -1.23 -0.45
CA TRP A 164 -8.26 -0.81 -1.54
C TRP A 164 -7.50 -0.75 -2.86
N ASP A 165 -8.23 -0.84 -3.97
CA ASP A 165 -7.68 -0.44 -5.27
C ASP A 165 -7.27 1.05 -5.26
N THR A 166 -6.41 1.46 -6.20
CA THR A 166 -5.89 2.84 -6.29
C THR A 166 -6.98 3.90 -6.40
N GLN A 167 -8.13 3.56 -6.99
CA GLN A 167 -9.27 4.48 -7.15
C GLN A 167 -10.13 4.55 -5.89
N CYS A 168 -9.85 3.74 -4.88
CA CYS A 168 -10.63 3.56 -3.68
C CYS A 168 -12.10 3.21 -3.96
N THR A 169 -12.32 2.34 -4.95
CA THR A 169 -13.66 1.89 -5.35
C THR A 169 -14.03 0.55 -4.75
N ASN A 170 -13.07 -0.36 -4.62
CA ASN A 170 -13.29 -1.68 -4.07
C ASN A 170 -12.25 -2.00 -3.00
N VAL A 171 -12.70 -2.68 -1.94
CA VAL A 171 -11.81 -3.38 -1.02
C VAL A 171 -11.31 -4.62 -1.74
N VAL A 172 -10.00 -4.70 -1.98
CA VAL A 172 -9.35 -5.84 -2.64
C VAL A 172 -8.95 -6.89 -1.61
N LYS A 173 -8.59 -6.46 -0.40
CA LYS A 173 -8.24 -7.36 0.69
C LYS A 173 -8.71 -6.83 2.05
N GLU A 174 -9.22 -7.72 2.88
CA GLU A 174 -9.51 -7.47 4.30
C GLU A 174 -8.57 -8.31 5.17
N VAL A 175 -8.02 -7.69 6.22
CA VAL A 175 -7.14 -8.32 7.21
C VAL A 175 -7.77 -8.18 8.59
N PRO A 176 -8.27 -9.28 9.19
CA PRO A 176 -8.89 -9.22 10.50
C PRO A 176 -7.83 -8.95 11.57
N PRO A 177 -8.12 -8.13 12.60
CA PRO A 177 -7.13 -7.72 13.60
C PRO A 177 -6.90 -8.80 14.67
N ILE A 178 -6.54 -10.01 14.27
CA ILE A 178 -6.40 -11.18 15.16
C ILE A 178 -5.08 -11.13 15.93
N LYS A 179 -5.08 -11.52 17.21
CA LYS A 179 -3.88 -11.59 18.05
C LYS A 179 -2.72 -12.33 17.37
N GLY A 180 -1.56 -11.67 17.30
CA GLY A 180 -0.32 -12.20 16.74
C GLY A 180 -0.15 -11.98 15.24
N LYS A 181 -1.22 -11.62 14.53
CA LYS A 181 -1.16 -11.31 13.10
C LYS A 181 -0.48 -9.96 12.90
N ALA A 182 0.58 -9.94 12.09
CA ALA A 182 1.22 -8.73 11.65
C ALA A 182 1.00 -8.50 10.15
N LEU A 183 0.81 -7.25 9.75
CA LEU A 183 0.70 -6.84 8.35
C LEU A 183 1.81 -5.84 8.05
N LEU A 184 2.68 -6.19 7.12
CA LEU A 184 3.70 -5.31 6.54
C LEU A 184 3.23 -4.87 5.15
N PHE A 185 3.26 -3.58 4.85
CA PHE A 185 2.87 -3.08 3.54
C PHE A 185 3.63 -1.82 3.12
N ARG A 186 3.76 -1.64 1.81
CA ARG A 186 4.36 -0.44 1.22
C ARG A 186 3.41 0.75 1.36
N THR A 187 3.97 1.90 1.64
CA THR A 187 3.27 3.19 1.64
C THR A 187 3.72 4.04 0.46
N ASP A 188 2.79 4.41 -0.42
CA ASP A 188 2.97 5.35 -1.53
C ASP A 188 1.64 6.03 -1.90
N SER A 189 1.60 6.76 -3.01
CA SER A 189 0.38 7.44 -3.50
C SER A 189 -0.74 6.51 -3.95
N ASN A 190 -0.49 5.21 -4.10
CA ASN A 190 -1.44 4.21 -4.57
C ASN A 190 -1.87 3.24 -3.47
N SER A 191 -1.14 3.21 -2.35
CA SER A 191 -1.41 2.30 -1.24
C SER A 191 -2.60 2.75 -0.39
N VAL A 192 -3.82 2.72 -0.95
CA VAL A 192 -5.03 3.16 -0.25
C VAL A 192 -5.44 2.12 0.78
N HIS A 193 -5.56 2.53 2.04
CA HIS A 193 -5.88 1.63 3.15
C HIS A 193 -6.65 2.31 4.28
N GLY A 194 -7.30 1.53 5.14
CA GLY A 194 -8.05 2.02 6.29
C GLY A 194 -8.84 0.92 6.97
N PHE A 195 -9.87 1.28 7.72
CA PHE A 195 -10.94 0.36 8.11
C PHE A 195 -12.23 1.17 8.18
N SER A 196 -12.96 1.17 7.07
CA SER A 196 -14.14 2.02 6.87
C SER A 196 -15.36 1.55 7.66
N LYS A 197 -15.47 0.23 7.91
CA LYS A 197 -16.54 -0.36 8.73
C LYS A 197 -16.23 -0.14 10.22
N PRO A 198 -17.00 0.69 10.95
CA PRO A 198 -16.69 1.02 12.34
C PRO A 198 -16.71 -0.21 13.24
N VAL A 199 -15.84 -0.24 14.25
CA VAL A 199 -15.78 -1.33 15.23
C VAL A 199 -17.13 -1.47 15.94
N ARG A 200 -17.67 -2.69 16.04
CA ARG A 200 -18.94 -3.00 16.71
C ARG A 200 -18.79 -3.91 17.94
N GLY A 201 -17.55 -4.27 18.29
CA GLY A 201 -17.24 -5.22 19.35
C GLY A 201 -16.29 -4.67 20.40
N PRO A 202 -15.46 -5.51 21.02
CA PRO A 202 -14.42 -5.04 21.93
C PRO A 202 -13.45 -4.09 21.19
N GLY A 203 -12.75 -3.25 21.95
CA GLY A 203 -11.80 -2.30 21.37
C GLY A 203 -10.72 -3.00 20.54
N ARG A 204 -10.51 -2.52 19.30
CA ARG A 204 -9.49 -2.99 18.36
C ARG A 204 -8.12 -2.46 18.76
N LYS A 205 -7.27 -3.35 19.28
CA LYS A 205 -5.89 -3.11 19.71
C LYS A 205 -4.90 -3.38 18.59
N SER A 206 -3.99 -2.45 18.36
CA SER A 206 -2.85 -2.64 17.45
C SER A 206 -1.61 -1.86 17.88
N ILE A 207 -0.44 -2.32 17.44
CA ILE A 207 0.82 -1.57 17.49
C ILE A 207 1.22 -1.25 16.05
N ALA A 208 1.44 0.03 15.73
CA ALA A 208 1.82 0.47 14.39
C ALA A 208 3.20 1.14 14.38
N LEU A 209 4.02 0.78 13.40
CA LEU A 209 5.40 1.26 13.24
C LEU A 209 5.66 1.62 11.78
N PHE A 210 6.46 2.66 11.58
CA PHE A 210 6.74 3.22 10.26
C PHE A 210 8.23 3.23 9.99
N TYR A 211 8.61 2.91 8.76
CA TYR A 211 10.00 2.88 8.32
C TYR A 211 10.21 3.78 7.12
N TYR A 212 11.36 4.43 7.09
CA TYR A 212 11.64 5.53 6.18
C TYR A 212 12.90 5.27 5.38
N THR A 213 13.20 6.13 4.41
CA THR A 213 14.52 6.24 3.77
C THR A 213 14.94 7.71 3.73
N ALA A 214 16.23 7.98 3.56
CA ALA A 214 16.72 9.34 3.31
C ALA A 214 16.32 9.81 1.90
N ARG A 215 16.18 11.13 1.73
CA ARG A 215 15.75 11.80 0.48
C ARG A 215 16.56 11.42 -0.76
N ASP A 216 17.87 11.28 -0.61
CA ASP A 216 18.79 11.17 -1.75
C ASP A 216 18.79 9.78 -2.41
N ASN A 217 18.09 8.80 -1.80
CA ASN A 217 17.95 7.44 -2.33
C ASN A 217 16.83 7.29 -3.38
N LEU A 218 16.24 8.37 -3.88
CA LEU A 218 15.11 8.31 -4.81
C LEU A 218 15.45 8.80 -6.21
N LYS A 219 15.53 7.88 -7.17
CA LYS A 219 15.46 8.21 -8.60
C LYS A 219 14.03 8.36 -9.14
N GLU A 220 13.01 7.79 -8.51
CA GLU A 220 11.60 7.95 -8.89
C GLU A 220 10.71 7.39 -7.76
N PHE A 221 10.01 8.23 -7.01
CA PHE A 221 9.01 7.78 -6.02
C PHE A 221 7.85 8.77 -5.92
N GLY A 222 6.63 8.27 -6.00
CA GLY A 222 5.39 9.05 -5.91
C GLY A 222 4.81 9.13 -4.50
N GLY A 223 4.29 10.30 -4.12
CA GLY A 223 3.60 10.55 -2.84
C GLY A 223 3.21 12.02 -2.67
N THR A 224 2.38 12.34 -1.66
CA THR A 224 2.07 13.72 -1.19
C THR A 224 2.59 14.02 0.24
N THR A 225 2.91 15.30 0.55
CA THR A 225 3.39 15.73 1.89
C THR A 225 2.29 15.72 2.96
N ALA A 226 1.06 15.35 2.56
CA ALA A 226 -0.10 15.22 3.42
C ALA A 226 -0.75 13.84 3.23
N THR A 227 -1.38 13.33 4.29
CA THR A 227 -2.30 12.18 4.20
C THR A 227 -3.47 12.56 3.32
N TYR A 228 -3.80 11.70 2.35
CA TYR A 228 -4.87 11.96 1.40
C TYR A 228 -6.06 11.04 1.67
N TRP A 229 -7.06 11.59 2.37
CA TRP A 229 -8.27 10.88 2.82
C TRP A 229 -9.30 10.66 1.70
N ARG A 230 -10.17 9.64 1.86
CA ARG A 230 -11.34 9.35 1.02
C ARG A 230 -12.62 9.38 1.87
N PRO A 231 -13.04 10.57 2.35
CA PRO A 231 -14.10 10.69 3.35
C PRO A 231 -15.46 10.19 2.89
N GLY A 232 -15.78 10.28 1.59
CA GLY A 232 -17.07 9.86 1.04
C GLY A 232 -17.43 8.38 1.23
N ILE A 233 -16.50 7.56 1.74
CA ILE A 233 -16.72 6.15 2.05
C ILE A 233 -17.27 5.95 3.47
N LEU A 234 -16.88 6.77 4.45
CA LEU A 234 -17.43 6.66 5.81
C LEU A 234 -18.91 7.05 5.86
N GLU A 235 -19.34 7.95 4.97
CA GLU A 235 -20.72 8.43 4.89
C GLU A 235 -21.65 7.47 4.11
N ALA A 236 -21.10 6.64 3.20
CA ALA A 236 -21.84 5.83 2.22
C ALA A 236 -22.46 4.52 2.77
N THR A 237 -22.87 4.49 4.04
CA THR A 237 -23.47 3.30 4.67
C THR A 237 -25.00 3.22 4.54
N GLY A 238 -25.60 4.02 3.64
CA GLY A 238 -27.05 4.11 3.44
C GLY A 238 -27.62 3.08 2.44
N PRO A 239 -28.89 2.65 2.58
CA PRO A 239 -29.53 1.72 1.63
C PRO A 239 -29.59 2.22 0.17
N GLY A 240 -29.58 3.54 -0.06
CA GLY A 240 -29.61 4.14 -1.40
C GLY A 240 -28.30 4.03 -2.19
N ASP A 241 -27.18 3.75 -1.50
CA ASP A 241 -25.85 3.74 -2.12
C ASP A 241 -25.59 2.44 -2.90
N TRP A 242 -26.25 1.34 -2.55
CA TRP A 242 -26.23 0.09 -3.32
C TRP A 242 -26.75 0.27 -4.75
N LEU A 243 -27.80 1.07 -4.93
CA LEU A 243 -28.36 1.39 -6.25
C LEU A 243 -27.38 2.26 -7.07
N ARG A 244 -26.66 3.17 -6.41
CA ARG A 244 -25.62 3.99 -7.05
C ARG A 244 -24.41 3.15 -7.48
N LEU A 245 -23.95 2.23 -6.64
CA LEU A 245 -22.84 1.32 -6.95
C LEU A 245 -23.21 0.31 -8.06
N LEU A 246 -24.44 -0.23 -8.05
CA LEU A 246 -24.96 -1.05 -9.14
C LEU A 246 -25.08 -0.27 -10.45
N GLY A 247 -25.58 0.96 -10.39
CA GLY A 247 -25.69 1.85 -11.55
C GLY A 247 -24.33 2.19 -12.15
N GLN A 248 -23.33 2.48 -11.32
CA GLN A 248 -21.95 2.69 -11.77
C GLN A 248 -21.37 1.40 -12.36
N GLY A 249 -21.49 0.26 -11.68
CA GLY A 249 -21.00 -1.03 -12.18
C GLY A 249 -21.56 -1.40 -13.55
N LEU A 250 -22.85 -1.16 -13.79
CA LEU A 250 -23.48 -1.33 -15.11
C LEU A 250 -22.91 -0.36 -16.14
N MET A 251 -22.72 0.92 -15.80
CA MET A 251 -22.14 1.90 -16.72
C MET A 251 -20.71 1.53 -17.13
N TRP A 252 -19.90 0.97 -16.21
CA TRP A 252 -18.52 0.54 -16.49
C TRP A 252 -18.46 -0.73 -17.35
N THR A 253 -19.36 -1.70 -17.16
CA THR A 253 -19.43 -2.87 -18.04
C THR A 253 -19.83 -2.48 -19.46
N PHE A 254 -20.80 -1.56 -19.61
CA PHE A 254 -21.15 -0.99 -20.91
C PHE A 254 -19.98 -0.27 -21.56
N SER A 255 -19.22 0.55 -20.81
CA SER A 255 -18.05 1.26 -21.35
C SER A 255 -16.95 0.31 -21.86
N ARG A 256 -16.65 -0.77 -21.12
CA ARG A 256 -15.68 -1.79 -21.56
C ARG A 256 -16.16 -2.55 -22.81
N TRP A 257 -17.46 -2.80 -22.91
CA TRP A 257 -18.06 -3.44 -24.09
C TRP A 257 -17.95 -2.54 -25.32
N PHE A 258 -18.26 -1.24 -25.17
CA PHE A 258 -18.09 -0.25 -26.24
C PHE A 258 -16.62 -0.08 -26.67
N GLY A 259 -15.68 -0.05 -25.72
CA GLY A 259 -14.25 0.00 -26.04
C GLY A 259 -13.78 -1.24 -26.81
N TYR A 260 -14.24 -2.43 -26.43
CA TYR A 260 -13.92 -3.68 -27.13
C TYR A 260 -14.50 -3.73 -28.55
N LEU A 261 -15.76 -3.31 -28.73
CA LEU A 261 -16.40 -3.20 -30.05
C LEU A 261 -15.71 -2.17 -30.95
N SER A 262 -15.35 -1.01 -30.41
CA SER A 262 -14.60 0.03 -31.12
C SER A 262 -13.25 -0.51 -31.61
N TRP A 263 -12.51 -1.21 -30.75
CA TRP A 263 -11.24 -1.84 -31.11
C TRP A 263 -11.39 -2.91 -32.21
N GLN A 264 -12.42 -3.77 -32.13
CA GLN A 264 -12.70 -4.77 -33.16
C GLN A 264 -13.03 -4.14 -34.53
N CYS A 265 -13.85 -3.09 -34.55
CA CYS A 265 -14.16 -2.33 -35.76
C CYS A 265 -12.91 -1.70 -36.37
N GLN A 266 -12.06 -1.09 -35.54
CA GLN A 266 -10.83 -0.45 -36.00
C GLN A 266 -9.81 -1.46 -36.55
N ARG A 267 -9.74 -2.65 -35.95
CA ARG A 267 -8.89 -3.77 -36.41
C ARG A 267 -9.38 -4.40 -37.72
N ALA A 268 -10.70 -4.45 -37.93
CA ALA A 268 -11.29 -4.89 -39.19
C ALA A 268 -11.02 -3.87 -40.32
N ALA A 269 -11.14 -2.58 -40.03
CA ALA A 269 -10.86 -1.50 -40.97
C ALA A 269 -9.39 -1.48 -41.42
N THR A 270 -8.43 -1.69 -40.50
CA THR A 270 -7.00 -1.77 -40.84
C THR A 270 -6.71 -2.96 -41.77
N ARG A 271 -7.26 -4.15 -41.47
CA ARG A 271 -7.10 -5.35 -42.32
C ARG A 271 -7.68 -5.18 -43.73
N LEU A 272 -8.78 -4.46 -43.87
CA LEU A 272 -9.37 -4.14 -45.17
C LEU A 272 -8.50 -3.12 -45.95
N SER A 273 -7.90 -2.15 -45.24
CA SER A 273 -6.96 -1.19 -45.84
C SER A 273 -5.66 -1.86 -46.32
N GLU A 274 -5.13 -2.82 -45.57
CA GLU A 274 -3.93 -3.59 -45.95
C GLU A 274 -4.19 -4.49 -47.16
N LYS A 275 -5.31 -5.20 -47.20
CA LYS A 275 -5.71 -6.03 -48.35
C LYS A 275 -5.97 -5.21 -49.62
N SER A 276 -6.40 -3.96 -49.50
CA SER A 276 -6.59 -3.05 -50.64
C SER A 276 -5.31 -2.32 -51.05
N ARG A 277 -4.30 -2.25 -50.16
CA ARG A 277 -2.95 -1.76 -50.47
C ARG A 277 -2.13 -2.82 -51.21
N LEU A 278 -2.23 -4.08 -50.78
CA LEU A 278 -1.55 -5.22 -51.43
C LEU A 278 -2.11 -5.47 -52.84
N ARG A 279 -3.43 -5.42 -53.04
CA ARG A 279 -4.04 -5.54 -54.38
C ARG A 279 -3.61 -4.46 -55.37
N ARG A 280 -3.32 -3.24 -54.91
CA ARG A 280 -2.81 -2.16 -55.78
C ARG A 280 -1.33 -2.32 -56.14
N HIS A 281 -0.58 -3.14 -55.42
CA HIS A 281 0.82 -3.41 -55.70
C HIS A 281 1.01 -4.52 -56.75
N ASP A 282 0.01 -5.39 -56.91
CA ASP A 282 0.01 -6.49 -57.90
C ASP A 282 -0.54 -6.08 -59.28
N GLU A 283 -1.08 -4.86 -59.43
CA GLU A 283 -1.67 -4.36 -60.68
C GLU A 283 -0.79 -3.35 -61.45
N LEU A 284 0.48 -3.15 -61.06
CA LEU A 284 1.41 -2.29 -61.81
C LEU A 284 2.09 -3.10 -62.92
N PRO A 285 1.94 -2.74 -64.21
CA PRO A 285 2.59 -3.45 -65.30
C PRO A 285 4.10 -3.15 -65.31
N ALA A 286 4.88 -4.21 -65.48
CA ALA A 286 6.31 -4.14 -65.74
C ALA A 286 6.55 -3.67 -67.19
N ASP A 287 6.90 -2.39 -67.37
CA ASP A 287 7.80 -1.92 -68.44
C ASP A 287 8.01 -0.41 -68.34
N ALA A 288 9.26 0.01 -68.13
CA ALA A 288 9.89 1.17 -68.77
C ALA A 288 11.34 1.27 -68.29
N ASN A 289 12.24 0.92 -69.22
CA ASN A 289 13.67 1.12 -69.16
C ASN A 289 14.03 2.58 -69.51
N GLU A 290 15.29 2.95 -69.24
CA GLU A 290 16.07 4.11 -69.71
C GLU A 290 16.14 5.39 -68.85
N GLY A 291 17.39 5.80 -68.55
CA GLY A 291 17.75 7.17 -68.18
C GLY A 291 19.02 7.29 -67.34
N ASN A 292 20.20 7.30 -67.98
CA ASN A 292 21.46 7.80 -67.40
C ASN A 292 21.28 9.19 -66.76
N HIS A 293 21.94 9.47 -65.64
CA HIS A 293 22.81 10.65 -65.44
C HIS A 293 23.50 10.63 -64.06
N GLU A 294 24.81 10.91 -64.07
CA GLU A 294 25.70 11.08 -62.93
C GLU A 294 25.28 12.23 -61.99
N ALA A 295 25.63 12.12 -60.70
CA ALA A 295 25.71 13.25 -59.78
C ALA A 295 26.93 13.12 -58.84
N PRO A 296 27.63 14.23 -58.51
CA PRO A 296 28.95 14.22 -57.88
C PRO A 296 28.92 14.30 -56.34
N ALA A 297 30.08 14.01 -55.74
CA ALA A 297 30.35 14.01 -54.31
C ALA A 297 30.31 15.41 -53.64
N ALA A 298 29.81 15.46 -52.39
CA ALA A 298 29.99 16.55 -51.42
C ALA A 298 29.92 15.93 -49.99
N GLN A 299 31.04 15.80 -49.28
CA GLN A 299 31.64 16.74 -48.30
C GLN A 299 30.80 16.92 -47.01
N ASP A 300 31.32 16.35 -45.91
CA ASP A 300 30.87 16.55 -44.54
C ASP A 300 31.22 17.96 -44.00
N PRO A 301 30.32 18.61 -43.23
CA PRO A 301 30.66 19.82 -42.48
C PRO A 301 31.12 19.52 -41.03
N PRO A 302 31.93 20.42 -40.44
CA PRO A 302 32.77 20.14 -39.27
C PRO A 302 32.08 20.40 -37.92
N ILE A 303 32.59 19.68 -36.91
CA ILE A 303 32.39 19.91 -35.48
C ILE A 303 33.00 21.26 -35.11
N LYS A 304 32.22 22.13 -34.44
CA LYS A 304 32.74 23.28 -33.70
C LYS A 304 32.59 23.04 -32.21
N GLY A 305 33.73 23.05 -31.51
CA GLY A 305 33.81 23.42 -30.10
C GLY A 305 34.03 24.91 -29.97
N ASP A 306 33.48 25.47 -28.89
CA ASP A 306 34.18 26.24 -27.86
C ASP A 306 33.36 26.13 -26.56
#